data_AF-A0AAD0T6G2-F1
#
_entry.id   AF-A0AAD0T6G2-F1
#
_cell.length_a   1.000
_cell.length_b   1.000
_cell.length_c   1.000
_cell.angle_alpha   90.00
_cell.angle_beta   90.00
_cell.angle_gamma   90.00
#
_symmetry.space_group_name_H-M   'P 1'
#
loop_
_entity.id
_entity.type
_entity.pdbx_description
1 polymer ?
#
loop_
_entity_poly.entity_id
_entity_poly.type
_entity_poly.pdbx_seq_one_letter_code
_entity_poly.pdbx_strand_id
1 'polypeptide(L)'
;MNSSSVDLAREIVLENISFFEWMNMENILISIKKEDLTLLDEVNMEVLEDYLSEFLNEDLIERKIEIINSRKEPYYRRKQIKKKKRFGIF
;
A
#
# COMPACT_ATOMS: atom_id res chain seq x y z
N MET A 1 -8.29 3.98 22.76
CA MET A 1 -8.06 2.90 21.77
C MET A 1 -6.73 3.21 21.10
N ASN A 2 -5.81 2.24 21.08
CA ASN A 2 -4.39 2.42 20.77
C ASN A 2 -4.20 2.93 19.34
N SER A 3 -3.87 4.21 19.18
CA SER A 3 -3.48 4.74 17.86
C SER A 3 -2.23 4.04 17.32
N SER A 4 -1.33 3.61 18.21
CA SER A 4 -0.04 3.02 17.84
C SER A 4 -0.12 1.71 17.06
N SER A 5 -1.16 0.88 17.26
CA SER A 5 -1.30 -0.40 16.54
C SER A 5 -1.89 -0.21 15.14
N VAL A 6 -2.84 0.71 15.01
CA VAL A 6 -3.45 1.08 13.72
C VAL A 6 -2.40 1.71 12.81
N ASP A 7 -1.55 2.58 13.37
CA ASP A 7 -0.44 3.20 12.66
C ASP A 7 0.57 2.14 12.14
N LEU A 8 0.85 1.10 12.94
CA LEU A 8 1.79 0.04 12.57
C LEU A 8 1.25 -0.88 11.45
N ALA A 9 -0.02 -1.28 11.54
CA ALA A 9 -0.67 -2.09 10.50
C ALA A 9 -0.65 -1.40 9.14
N ARG A 10 -0.92 -0.10 9.14
CA ARG A 10 -0.85 0.78 7.97
C ARG A 10 0.56 0.82 7.38
N GLU A 11 1.59 1.00 8.21
CA GLU A 11 2.99 0.99 7.76
C GLU A 11 3.38 -0.35 7.12
N ILE A 12 3.01 -1.47 7.74
CA ILE A 12 3.26 -2.82 7.22
C ILE A 12 2.64 -2.99 5.83
N VAL A 13 1.37 -2.58 5.66
CA VAL A 13 0.70 -2.67 4.35
C VAL A 13 1.47 -1.87 3.30
N LEU A 14 1.84 -0.62 3.61
CA LEU A 14 2.57 0.24 2.68
C LEU A 14 3.95 -0.34 2.31
N GLU A 15 4.64 -0.98 3.25
CA GLU A 15 5.93 -1.64 3.01
C GLU A 15 5.83 -2.85 2.08
N ASN A 16 4.68 -3.52 2.08
CA ASN A 16 4.43 -4.70 1.27
C ASN A 16 3.89 -4.40 -0.13
N ILE A 17 3.63 -3.13 -0.46
CA ILE A 17 3.32 -2.68 -1.83
C ILE A 17 4.63 -2.48 -2.61
N SER A 18 4.76 -3.19 -3.73
CA SER A 18 5.96 -3.18 -4.57
C SER A 18 6.22 -1.81 -5.21
N PHE A 19 7.50 -1.42 -5.32
CA PHE A 19 7.93 -0.28 -6.13
C PHE A 19 8.03 -0.62 -7.63
N PHE A 20 8.18 -1.90 -7.97
CA PHE A 20 8.51 -2.35 -9.31
C PHE A 20 7.31 -2.95 -10.03
N GLU A 21 6.46 -3.65 -9.29
CA GLU A 21 5.34 -4.43 -9.82
C GLU A 21 4.01 -3.81 -9.41
N TRP A 22 3.00 -4.05 -10.24
CA TRP A 22 1.63 -3.70 -9.95
C TRP A 22 0.95 -4.85 -9.23
N MET A 23 0.37 -4.58 -8.07
CA MET A 23 -0.20 -5.59 -7.19
C MET A 23 -1.70 -5.34 -7.00
N ASN A 24 -2.53 -6.36 -7.16
CA ASN A 24 -3.92 -6.30 -6.69
C ASN A 24 -3.96 -6.49 -5.16
N MET A 25 -5.13 -6.33 -4.56
CA MET A 25 -5.28 -6.46 -3.09
C MET A 25 -4.84 -7.83 -2.56
N GLU A 26 -5.17 -8.92 -3.27
CA GLU A 26 -4.77 -10.28 -2.87
C GLU A 26 -3.25 -10.43 -2.85
N ASN A 27 -2.56 -9.93 -3.88
CA ASN A 27 -1.10 -9.97 -3.94
C ASN A 27 -0.45 -9.16 -2.81
N ILE A 28 -1.06 -8.03 -2.40
CA ILE A 28 -0.57 -7.22 -1.27
C ILE A 28 -0.74 -8.00 0.05
N LEU A 29 -1.86 -8.68 0.25
CA LEU A 29 -2.07 -9.46 1.47
C LEU A 29 -1.11 -10.66 1.55
N ILE A 30 -0.88 -11.33 0.43
CA ILE A 30 0.00 -12.52 0.36
C ILE A 30 1.48 -12.14 0.52
N SER A 31 1.88 -10.91 0.16
CA SER A 31 3.27 -10.47 0.34
C SER A 31 3.65 -10.20 1.79
N ILE A 32 2.65 -10.03 2.68
CA ILE A 32 2.88 -9.78 4.10
C ILE A 32 3.44 -11.02 4.78
N LYS A 33 4.51 -10.84 5.54
CA LYS A 33 5.19 -11.91 6.26
C LYS A 33 4.33 -12.46 7.39
N LYS A 34 4.51 -13.76 7.66
CA LYS A 34 3.74 -14.48 8.68
C LYS A 34 3.86 -13.87 10.08
N GLU A 35 5.03 -13.32 10.40
CA GLU A 35 5.30 -12.69 11.69
C GLU A 35 4.45 -11.43 11.89
N ASP A 36 4.24 -10.68 10.80
CA ASP A 36 3.49 -9.42 10.78
C ASP A 36 1.97 -9.66 10.69
N LEU A 37 1.53 -10.85 10.30
CA LEU A 37 0.09 -11.19 10.24
C LEU A 37 -0.61 -11.05 11.60
N THR A 38 0.09 -11.32 12.70
CA THR A 38 -0.45 -11.14 14.06
C THR A 38 -0.76 -9.69 14.41
N LEU A 39 -0.16 -8.73 13.68
CA LEU A 39 -0.39 -7.30 13.83
C LEU A 39 -1.54 -6.81 12.93
N LEU A 40 -2.10 -7.69 12.10
CA LEU A 40 -3.16 -7.41 11.13
C LEU A 40 -4.48 -8.10 11.47
N ASP A 41 -4.65 -8.59 12.70
CA ASP A 41 -5.87 -9.29 13.15
C ASP A 41 -7.15 -8.45 12.94
N GLU A 42 -7.04 -7.12 12.86
CA GLU A 42 -8.16 -6.20 12.61
C GLU A 42 -8.26 -5.72 11.15
N VAL A 43 -7.28 -6.06 10.29
CA VAL A 43 -7.26 -5.64 8.89
C VAL A 43 -8.12 -6.57 8.05
N ASN A 44 -9.38 -6.17 7.89
CA ASN A 44 -10.28 -6.75 6.90
C ASN A 44 -10.16 -6.01 5.56
N MET A 45 -10.94 -6.43 4.55
CA MET A 45 -10.92 -5.81 3.22
C MET A 45 -11.33 -4.32 3.23
N GLU A 46 -12.27 -3.93 4.09
CA GLU A 46 -12.71 -2.52 4.22
C GLU A 46 -11.57 -1.64 4.77
N VAL A 47 -10.90 -2.11 5.83
CA VAL A 47 -9.73 -1.42 6.41
C VAL A 47 -8.57 -1.34 5.41
N LEU A 48 -8.34 -2.41 4.63
CA LEU A 48 -7.32 -2.39 3.58
C LEU A 48 -7.66 -1.37 2.48
N GLU A 49 -8.93 -1.30 2.06
CA GLU A 49 -9.39 -0.30 1.10
C GLU A 49 -9.21 1.13 1.61
N ASP A 50 -9.49 1.35 2.90
CA ASP A 50 -9.26 2.63 3.56
C ASP A 50 -7.78 3.02 3.55
N TYR A 51 -6.86 2.11 3.92
CA TYR A 51 -5.42 2.37 3.85
C TYR A 51 -4.96 2.69 2.43
N LEU A 52 -5.42 1.93 1.43
CA LEU A 52 -5.09 2.18 0.03
C LEU A 52 -5.62 3.54 -0.45
N SER A 53 -6.80 3.94 0.00
CA SER A 53 -7.39 5.25 -0.28
C SER A 53 -6.56 6.38 0.33
N GLU A 54 -6.16 6.25 1.60
CA GLU A 54 -5.27 7.20 2.27
C GLU A 54 -3.92 7.33 1.56
N PHE A 55 -3.28 6.22 1.21
CA PHE A 55 -2.00 6.24 0.51
C PHE A 55 -2.08 6.91 -0.87
N LEU A 56 -3.22 6.78 -1.57
CA LEU A 56 -3.47 7.51 -2.81
C LEU A 56 -3.62 9.01 -2.56
N ASN A 57 -4.34 9.40 -1.52
CA ASN A 57 -4.51 10.80 -1.13
C ASN A 57 -3.18 11.44 -0.69
N GLU A 58 -2.30 10.68 -0.06
CA GLU A 58 -0.96 11.12 0.40
C GLU A 58 0.11 11.04 -0.70
N ASP A 59 -0.25 10.62 -1.91
CA ASP A 59 0.68 10.45 -3.04
C ASP A 59 1.82 9.44 -2.76
N LEU A 60 1.54 8.42 -1.95
CA LEU A 60 2.51 7.36 -1.60
C LEU A 60 2.45 6.19 -2.57
N ILE A 61 1.31 5.98 -3.22
CA ILE A 61 1.09 4.91 -4.20
C ILE A 61 0.43 5.45 -5.47
N GLU A 62 0.46 4.65 -6.53
CA GLU A 62 -0.29 4.84 -7.77
C GLU A 62 -1.34 3.74 -7.88
N ARG A 63 -2.46 4.06 -8.53
CA ARG A 63 -3.49 3.09 -8.90
C ARG A 63 -3.68 3.07 -10.41
N LYS A 64 -3.81 1.89 -10.98
CA LYS A 64 -4.35 1.66 -12.32
C LYS A 64 -5.51 0.67 -12.24
N ILE A 65 -6.38 0.69 -13.24
CA ILE A 65 -7.47 -0.29 -13.38
C ILE A 65 -7.17 -1.17 -14.58
N GLU A 66 -7.19 -2.49 -14.38
CA GLU A 66 -7.12 -3.47 -15.46
C GLU A 66 -8.46 -4.17 -15.65
N ILE A 67 -8.72 -4.69 -16.85
CA ILE A 67 -9.94 -5.46 -17.14
C ILE A 67 -9.55 -6.93 -17.29
N ILE A 68 -10.00 -7.76 -16.34
CA ILE A 68 -9.74 -9.20 -16.31
C ILE A 68 -11.09 -9.90 -16.31
N ASN A 69 -11.32 -10.80 -17.28
CA ASN A 69 -12.60 -11.53 -17.40
C ASN A 69 -13.83 -10.60 -17.35
N SER A 70 -13.75 -9.45 -18.03
CA SER A 70 -14.79 -8.41 -18.05
C SER A 70 -15.06 -7.71 -16.70
N ARG A 71 -14.20 -7.91 -15.70
CA ARG A 71 -14.24 -7.20 -14.41
C ARG A 71 -13.13 -6.17 -14.34
N LYS A 72 -13.42 -5.02 -13.74
CA LYS A 72 -12.43 -3.97 -13.48
C LYS A 72 -11.76 -4.29 -12.15
N GLU A 73 -10.45 -4.50 -12.17
CA GLU A 73 -9.66 -4.79 -10.98
C GLU A 73 -8.64 -3.68 -10.71
N PRO A 74 -8.58 -3.15 -9.48
CA PRO A 74 -7.59 -2.15 -9.12
C PRO A 74 -6.24 -2.79 -8.82
N TYR A 75 -5.20 -2.15 -9.34
CA TYR A 75 -3.82 -2.50 -9.08
C TYR A 75 -3.06 -1.30 -8.53
N TYR A 76 -2.18 -1.57 -7.58
CA TYR A 76 -1.45 -0.58 -6.82
C TYR A 76 0.05 -0.79 -6.96
N ARG A 77 0.81 0.31 -6.90
CA ARG A 77 2.28 0.28 -6.89
C ARG A 77 2.78 1.45 -6.05
N ARG A 78 3.86 1.24 -5.31
CA ARG A 78 4.45 2.28 -4.48
C ARG A 78 5.18 3.32 -5.32
N LYS A 79 4.95 4.59 -5.02
CA LYS A 79 5.69 5.68 -5.66
C LYS A 79 7.10 5.72 -5.10
N GLN A 80 8.08 5.70 -5.99
CA GLN A 80 9.44 6.08 -5.60
C GLN A 80 9.42 7.57 -5.26
N ILE A 81 9.50 7.89 -3.97
CA ILE A 81 9.77 9.26 -3.53
C ILE A 81 11.20 9.57 -3.98
N LYS A 82 11.33 10.15 -5.18
CA LYS A 82 12.60 10.71 -5.62
C LYS A 82 12.94 11.79 -4.60
N LYS A 83 13.91 11.53 -3.72
CA LYS A 83 14.57 12.60 -2.96
C LYS A 83 14.96 13.64 -3.99
N LYS A 84 14.28 14.80 -4.01
CA LYS A 84 14.69 15.93 -4.84
C LYS A 84 16.12 16.23 -4.42
N LYS A 85 17.11 15.85 -5.23
CA LYS A 85 18.48 16.38 -5.10
C LYS A 85 18.32 17.89 -5.26
N ARG A 86 18.34 18.62 -4.15
CA ARG A 86 18.62 20.05 -4.17
C ARG A 86 20.06 20.16 -4.66
N PHE A 87 20.24 20.25 -5.97
CA PHE A 87 21.48 20.78 -6.53
C PHE A 87 21.53 22.26 -6.10
N GLY A 88 22.08 22.48 -4.91
CA GLY A 88 22.46 23.80 -4.45
C GLY A 88 23.53 24.30 -5.40
N ILE A 89 23.19 25.35 -6.12
CA ILE A 89 24.11 26.21 -6.83
C ILE A 89 24.94 26.90 -5.75
N PHE A 90 26.22 26.52 -5.62
CA PHE A 90 27.30 27.35 -5.10
C PHE A 90 28.61 26.90 -5.74
#